data_AF-A0A2V9M3T8-F1
#
_entry.id   AF-A0A2V9M3T8-F1
#
_cell.length_a   1.000
_cell.length_b   1.000
_cell.length_c   1.000
_cell.angle_alpha   90.00
_cell.angle_beta   90.00
_cell.angle_gamma   90.00
#
_symmetry.space_group_name_H-M   'P 1'
#
loop_
_entity.id
_entity.type
_entity.pdbx_description
1 polymer ?
#
loop_
_entity_poly.entity_id
_entity_poly.type
_entity_poly.pdbx_seq_one_letter_code
_entity_poly.pdbx_strand_id
1 'polypeptide(L)'
;METAVNHKNRTRSISCKVKEEQYRSLQEVADREGRPLGEWCREVIVGAIRNRGPLAEAFPKLILEELAALRGIVSSVIYDLATDSRLSVERMNEIIAHADQTKFERAAEIINQLLKHQVEHRHE
;
A
#
# COMPACT_ATOMS: atom_id res chain seq x y z
N MET A 1 7.08 19.68 29.11
CA MET A 1 7.47 18.46 29.85
C MET A 1 8.23 17.59 28.88
N GLU A 2 9.55 17.77 28.82
CA GLU A 2 10.43 17.13 27.85
C GLU A 2 10.62 15.67 28.27
N THR A 3 10.05 14.74 27.52
CA THR A 3 10.17 13.31 27.82
C THR A 3 11.60 12.87 27.55
N ALA A 4 12.40 12.79 28.62
CA ALA A 4 13.73 12.20 28.59
C ALA A 4 13.67 10.80 27.96
N VAL A 5 14.23 10.66 26.77
CA VAL A 5 14.32 9.38 26.05
C VAL A 5 15.16 8.44 26.91
N ASN A 6 14.53 7.40 27.47
CA ASN A 6 15.20 6.45 28.34
C ASN A 6 16.11 5.50 27.53
N HIS A 7 17.42 5.75 27.56
CA HIS A 7 18.43 4.97 26.83
C HIS A 7 18.81 3.64 27.52
N LYS A 8 18.31 3.35 28.73
CA LYS A 8 18.78 2.26 29.58
C LYS A 8 18.49 0.83 29.09
N ASN A 9 17.69 0.64 28.03
CA ASN A 9 17.32 -0.69 27.53
C ASN A 9 17.90 -1.04 26.14
N ARG A 10 18.76 -0.21 25.55
CA ARG A 10 19.38 -0.47 24.23
C ARG A 10 20.73 -1.17 24.42
N THR A 11 20.81 -2.47 24.13
CA THR A 11 22.00 -3.30 24.43
C THR A 11 22.84 -3.71 23.22
N ARG A 12 22.37 -3.43 22.00
CA ARG A 12 23.03 -3.80 20.74
C ARG A 12 22.99 -2.63 19.76
N SER A 13 24.02 -2.54 18.91
CA SER A 13 24.12 -1.55 17.83
C SER A 13 24.10 -2.25 16.47
N ILE A 14 23.45 -1.61 15.50
CA ILE A 14 23.46 -2.00 14.09
C ILE A 14 24.07 -0.83 13.32
N SER A 15 25.10 -1.08 12.52
CA SER A 15 25.78 -0.06 11.72
C SER A 15 25.86 -0.50 10.25
N CYS A 16 25.56 0.41 9.33
CA CYS A 16 25.81 0.23 7.90
C CYS A 16 26.56 1.45 7.36
N LYS A 17 27.45 1.20 6.39
CA LYS A 17 28.07 2.29 5.63
C LYS A 17 27.14 2.67 4.49
N VAL A 18 26.92 3.96 4.32
CA VAL A 18 26.14 4.54 3.22
C VAL A 18 27.02 5.53 2.47
N LYS A 19 26.68 5.81 1.22
CA LYS A 19 27.30 6.91 0.48
C LYS A 19 26.85 8.26 1.07
N GLU A 20 27.64 9.30 0.83
CA GLU A 20 27.33 10.66 1.30
C GLU A 20 25.96 11.15 0.79
N GLU A 21 25.62 10.85 -0.47
CA GLU A 21 24.33 11.19 -1.07
C GLU A 21 23.15 10.55 -0.31
N GLN A 22 23.31 9.28 0.09
CA GLN A 22 22.29 8.54 0.84
C GLN A 22 22.18 9.07 2.27
N TYR A 23 23.32 9.39 2.91
CA TYR A 23 23.32 9.99 4.24
C TYR A 23 22.55 11.30 4.26
N ARG A 24 22.78 12.17 3.27
CA ARG A 24 22.07 13.45 3.13
C ARG A 24 20.57 13.25 2.99
N SER A 25 20.13 12.34 2.12
CA SER A 25 18.71 12.02 1.96
C SER A 25 18.07 11.49 3.24
N LEU A 26 18.77 10.64 4.00
CA LEU A 26 18.26 10.16 5.29
C LEU A 26 18.14 11.30 6.31
N GLN A 27 19.13 12.20 6.34
CA GLN A 27 19.13 13.36 7.24
C GLN A 27 18.00 14.34 6.90
N GLU A 28 17.79 14.66 5.62
CA GLU A 28 16.70 15.54 5.17
C GLU A 28 15.32 15.03 5.59
N VAL A 29 15.09 13.72 5.51
CA VAL A 29 13.81 13.11 5.93
C VAL A 29 13.66 13.19 7.44
N ALA A 30 14.71 12.85 8.19
CA ALA A 30 14.69 12.91 9.65
C ALA A 30 14.45 14.35 10.16
N ASP A 31 15.10 15.34 9.54
CA ASP A 31 14.93 16.76 9.86
C ASP A 31 13.51 17.24 9.55
N ARG A 32 12.95 16.84 8.41
CA ARG A 32 11.56 17.16 8.04
C ARG A 32 10.54 16.58 9.02
N GLU A 33 10.83 15.42 9.60
CA GLU A 33 10.00 14.81 10.66
C GLU A 33 10.30 15.37 12.06
N GLY A 34 11.31 16.23 12.21
CA GLY A 34 11.73 16.80 13.49
C GLY A 34 12.36 15.78 14.43
N ARG A 35 13.05 14.78 13.89
CA ARG A 35 13.54 13.61 14.64
C ARG A 35 15.05 13.42 14.50
N PRO A 36 15.76 12.97 15.54
CA PRO A 36 17.17 12.61 15.41
C PRO A 36 17.35 11.44 14.42
N LEU A 37 18.32 11.55 13.50
CA LEU A 37 18.56 10.57 12.44
C LEU A 37 18.63 9.12 12.95
N GLY A 38 19.37 8.89 14.05
CA GLY A 38 19.50 7.55 14.63
C GLY A 38 18.18 6.97 15.16
N GLU A 39 17.30 7.82 15.69
CA GLU A 39 15.97 7.38 16.16
C GLU A 39 15.02 7.13 15.01
N TRP A 40 15.06 8.00 14.00
CA TRP A 40 14.33 7.83 12.76
C TRP A 40 14.69 6.51 12.07
N CYS A 41 15.99 6.27 11.83
CA CYS A 41 16.49 5.04 11.23
C CYS A 41 16.08 3.79 12.02
N ARG A 42 16.17 3.84 13.35
CA ARG A 42 15.76 2.72 14.21
C ARG A 42 14.28 2.40 14.03
N GLU A 43 13.41 3.41 14.01
CA GLU A 43 11.97 3.18 13.84
C GLU A 43 11.62 2.68 12.45
N VAL A 44 12.29 3.16 11.41
CA VAL A 44 12.14 2.62 10.05
C VAL A 44 12.52 1.14 10.02
N ILE A 45 13.68 0.77 10.58
CA ILE A 45 14.17 -0.63 10.60
C ILE A 45 13.25 -1.53 11.44
N VAL A 46 12.84 -1.08 12.64
CA VAL A 46 11.93 -1.84 13.51
C VAL A 46 10.53 -1.92 12.90
N GLY A 47 10.05 -0.85 12.28
CA GLY A 47 8.78 -0.80 11.55
C GLY A 47 8.78 -1.74 10.36
N ALA A 48 9.91 -1.87 9.65
CA ALA A 48 10.07 -2.83 8.57
C ALA A 48 9.90 -4.29 9.03
N ILE A 49 10.17 -4.61 10.31
CA ILE A 49 9.87 -5.94 10.87
C ILE A 49 8.36 -6.12 11.06
N ARG A 50 7.67 -5.09 11.57
CA ARG A 50 6.21 -5.13 11.77
C ARG A 50 5.45 -5.21 10.45
N ASN A 51 5.99 -4.59 9.41
CA ASN A 51 5.42 -4.57 8.07
C ASN A 51 5.93 -5.73 7.20
N ARG A 52 6.69 -6.68 7.78
CA ARG A 52 7.07 -7.93 7.13
C ARG A 52 6.20 -9.06 7.65
N GLY A 53 5.62 -9.81 6.74
CA GLY A 53 4.79 -10.97 7.04
C GLY A 53 3.72 -11.19 5.98
N PRO A 54 3.16 -12.41 5.89
CA PRO A 54 2.22 -12.78 4.84
C PRO A 54 1.03 -11.81 4.73
N LEU A 55 0.53 -11.32 5.87
CA LEU A 55 -0.58 -10.39 5.91
C LEU A 55 -0.18 -8.99 5.39
N ALA A 56 0.97 -8.46 5.79
CA ALA A 56 1.42 -7.13 5.35
C ALA A 56 1.76 -7.11 3.85
N GLU A 57 2.24 -8.24 3.31
CA GLU A 57 2.48 -8.42 1.87
C GLU A 57 1.18 -8.63 1.09
N ALA A 58 0.20 -9.32 1.66
CA ALA A 58 -1.09 -9.56 1.03
C ALA A 58 -2.07 -8.37 1.12
N PHE A 59 -1.94 -7.50 2.12
CA PHE A 59 -2.92 -6.46 2.40
C PHE A 59 -3.10 -5.44 1.26
N PRO A 60 -2.04 -4.92 0.60
CA PRO A 60 -2.21 -4.04 -0.56
C PRO A 60 -2.93 -4.73 -1.72
N LYS A 61 -2.63 -6.01 -1.93
CA LYS A 61 -3.29 -6.82 -2.97
C LYS A 61 -4.77 -7.03 -2.65
N LEU A 62 -5.08 -7.38 -1.40
CA LEU A 62 -6.46 -7.53 -0.91
C LEU A 62 -7.27 -6.23 -1.09
N ILE A 63 -6.70 -5.07 -0.74
CA ILE A 63 -7.36 -3.78 -0.96
C ILE A 63 -7.67 -3.58 -2.44
N LEU A 64 -6.72 -3.90 -3.32
CA LEU A 64 -6.91 -3.72 -4.76
C LEU A 64 -8.01 -4.65 -5.31
N GLU A 65 -8.06 -5.89 -4.82
CA GLU A 65 -9.12 -6.85 -5.13
C GLU A 65 -10.49 -6.31 -4.70
N GLU A 66 -10.65 -5.89 -3.44
CA GLU A 66 -11.91 -5.32 -2.96
C GLU A 66 -12.30 -4.03 -3.69
N LEU A 67 -11.34 -3.18 -4.03
CA LEU A 67 -11.60 -1.97 -4.80
C LEU A 67 -12.03 -2.28 -6.25
N ALA A 68 -11.45 -3.32 -6.87
CA ALA A 68 -11.85 -3.79 -8.19
C ALA A 68 -13.27 -4.38 -8.19
N ALA A 69 -13.65 -5.09 -7.13
CA ALA A 69 -15.02 -5.56 -6.92
C ALA A 69 -16.00 -4.38 -6.81
N LEU A 70 -15.71 -3.42 -5.92
CA LEU A 70 -16.53 -2.23 -5.72
C LEU A 70 -16.70 -1.42 -7.01
N ARG A 71 -15.61 -1.20 -7.78
CA ARG A 71 -15.68 -0.54 -9.08
C ARG A 71 -16.60 -1.28 -10.05
N GLY A 72 -16.52 -2.60 -10.09
CA GLY A 72 -17.40 -3.45 -10.91
C GLY A 72 -18.86 -3.31 -10.53
N ILE A 73 -19.17 -3.41 -9.23
CA ILE A 73 -20.53 -3.27 -8.70
C ILE A 73 -21.10 -1.89 -9.04
N VAL A 74 -20.36 -0.82 -8.73
CA VAL A 74 -20.79 0.56 -8.98
C VAL A 74 -21.03 0.79 -10.47
N SER A 75 -20.15 0.30 -11.33
CA SER A 75 -20.29 0.46 -12.79
C SER A 75 -21.54 -0.25 -13.32
N SER A 76 -21.76 -1.51 -12.91
CA SER A 76 -22.94 -2.29 -13.31
C SER A 76 -24.24 -1.67 -12.81
N VAL A 77 -24.27 -1.21 -11.55
CA VAL A 77 -25.45 -0.53 -10.98
C VAL A 77 -25.76 0.76 -11.73
N ILE A 78 -24.76 1.60 -11.99
CA ILE A 78 -24.95 2.85 -12.75
C ILE A 78 -25.46 2.55 -14.17
N TYR A 79 -24.92 1.52 -14.82
CA TYR A 79 -25.36 1.11 -16.15
C TYR A 79 -26.82 0.65 -16.17
N ASP A 80 -27.22 -0.20 -15.23
CA ASP A 80 -28.61 -0.70 -15.14
C ASP A 80 -29.59 0.47 -14.88
N LEU A 81 -29.21 1.41 -14.00
CA LEU A 81 -30.02 2.62 -13.74
C LEU A 81 -30.10 3.56 -14.95
N ALA A 82 -29.01 3.70 -15.72
CA ALA A 82 -28.98 4.57 -16.90
C ALA A 82 -29.75 3.99 -18.09
N THR A 83 -29.96 2.67 -18.12
CA THR A 83 -30.67 1.97 -19.20
C THR A 83 -32.15 1.70 -18.91
N ASP A 84 -32.69 2.33 -17.86
CA ASP A 84 -34.08 2.16 -17.37
C ASP A 84 -34.42 0.70 -16.99
N SER A 85 -33.37 -0.10 -16.71
CA SER A 85 -33.51 -1.44 -16.17
C SER A 85 -33.83 -1.35 -14.68
N ARG A 86 -34.85 -2.08 -14.22
CA ARG A 86 -35.15 -2.14 -12.78
C ARG A 86 -34.06 -2.93 -12.07
N LEU A 87 -33.35 -2.28 -11.15
CA LEU A 87 -32.42 -2.94 -10.24
C LEU A 87 -33.21 -3.77 -9.22
N SER A 88 -33.48 -5.04 -9.54
CA SER A 88 -34.10 -5.99 -8.62
C SER A 88 -33.07 -6.53 -7.61
N VAL A 89 -33.56 -7.18 -6.56
CA VAL A 89 -32.71 -7.83 -5.55
C VAL A 89 -31.90 -8.97 -6.17
N GLU A 90 -32.52 -9.75 -7.04
CA GLU A 90 -31.88 -10.85 -7.78
C GLU A 90 -30.75 -10.30 -8.64
N ARG A 91 -31.01 -9.22 -9.38
CA ARG A 91 -30.00 -8.56 -10.22
C ARG A 91 -28.83 -8.02 -9.39
N MET A 92 -29.12 -7.40 -8.25
CA MET A 92 -28.06 -6.92 -7.34
C MET A 92 -27.17 -8.08 -6.86
N ASN A 93 -27.76 -9.22 -6.51
CA ASN A 93 -26.99 -10.40 -6.09
C ASN A 93 -26.12 -10.97 -7.22
N GLU A 94 -26.60 -10.98 -8.46
CA GLU A 94 -25.79 -11.36 -9.63
C GLU A 94 -24.60 -10.44 -9.83
N ILE A 95 -24.80 -9.12 -9.70
CA ILE A 95 -23.73 -8.13 -9.83
C ILE A 95 -22.65 -8.35 -8.77
N ILE A 96 -23.06 -8.58 -7.52
CA ILE A 96 -22.14 -8.85 -6.41
C ILE A 96 -21.37 -10.15 -6.66
N ALA A 97 -22.06 -11.24 -6.98
CA ALA A 97 -21.43 -12.54 -7.23
C ALA A 97 -20.42 -12.48 -8.38
N HIS A 98 -20.75 -11.77 -9.47
CA HIS A 98 -19.84 -11.56 -10.58
C HIS A 98 -18.62 -10.71 -10.18
N ALA A 99 -18.82 -9.67 -9.38
CA ALA A 99 -17.72 -8.85 -8.88
C ALA A 99 -16.77 -9.64 -7.99
N ASP A 100 -17.30 -10.48 -7.09
CA ASP A 100 -16.50 -11.35 -6.24
C ASP A 100 -15.71 -12.41 -7.02
N GLN A 101 -16.28 -12.95 -8.09
CA GLN A 101 -15.60 -13.92 -8.94
C GLN A 101 -14.45 -13.30 -9.75
N THR A 102 -14.61 -12.04 -10.19
CA THR A 102 -13.67 -11.38 -11.12
C THR A 102 -12.66 -10.45 -10.46
N LYS A 103 -12.79 -10.16 -9.16
CA LYS A 103 -11.94 -9.18 -8.47
C LYS A 103 -10.45 -9.51 -8.48
N PHE A 104 -10.12 -10.79 -8.38
CA PHE A 104 -8.73 -11.26 -8.40
C PHE A 104 -8.04 -11.01 -9.75
N GLU A 105 -8.74 -11.34 -10.84
CA GLU A 105 -8.25 -11.16 -12.21
C GLU A 105 -8.06 -9.67 -12.53
N ARG A 106 -9.07 -8.85 -12.22
CA ARG A 106 -9.01 -7.39 -12.43
C ARG A 106 -7.89 -6.73 -11.63
N ALA A 107 -7.67 -7.13 -10.37
CA ALA A 107 -6.56 -6.62 -9.58
C ALA A 107 -5.20 -7.00 -10.18
N ALA A 108 -5.06 -8.25 -10.66
CA ALA A 108 -3.85 -8.70 -11.32
C ALA A 108 -3.57 -7.92 -12.62
N GLU A 109 -4.60 -7.62 -13.42
CA GLU A 109 -4.48 -6.80 -14.62
C GLU A 109 -3.96 -5.39 -14.32
N ILE A 110 -4.51 -4.73 -13.29
CA ILE A 110 -4.06 -3.39 -12.86
C ILE A 110 -2.58 -3.41 -12.44
N ILE A 111 -2.18 -4.41 -11.64
CA ILE A 111 -0.78 -4.56 -11.23
C ILE A 111 0.13 -4.74 -12.45
N ASN A 112 -0.26 -5.61 -13.39
CA ASN A 112 0.51 -5.85 -14.60
C ASN A 112 0.65 -4.59 -15.48
N GLN A 113 -0.40 -3.77 -15.58
CA GLN A 113 -0.35 -2.49 -16.30
C GLN A 113 0.60 -1.50 -15.62
N LEU A 114 0.55 -1.38 -14.29
CA LEU A 114 1.46 -0.51 -13.53
C LEU A 114 2.92 -0.95 -13.69
N LEU A 115 3.18 -2.26 -13.64
CA LEU A 115 4.53 -2.79 -13.82
C LEU A 115 5.07 -2.52 -15.22
N LYS A 116 4.25 -2.67 -16.28
CA LYS A 116 4.63 -2.31 -17.65
C LYS A 116 4.98 -0.83 -17.77
N HIS A 117 4.14 0.05 -17.23
CA HIS A 117 4.36 1.49 -17.27
C HIS A 117 5.65 1.91 -16.53
N GLN A 118 5.97 1.27 -15.40
CA GLN A 118 7.21 1.53 -14.66
C GLN A 118 8.47 1.02 -15.37
N VAL A 119 8.37 0.00 -16.23
CA VAL A 119 9.49 -0.47 -17.05
C VAL A 119 9.75 0.51 -18.19
N GLU A 120 8.70 0.96 -18.87
CA GLU A 120 8.80 1.91 -19.99
C GLU A 120 9.46 3.23 -19.56
N HIS A 121 9.08 3.78 -18.40
CA HIS A 121 9.66 5.03 -17.88
C HIS A 121 11.04 4.89 -17.19
N ARG A 122 11.56 3.67 -17.02
CA ARG A 122 12.91 3.47 -16.44
C ARG A 122 14.01 3.46 -17.52
N HIS A 123 13.62 3.45 -18.79
CA HIS A 123 14.51 3.44 -19.94
C HIS A 123 14.61 4.80 -20.66
N GLU A 124 13.98 5.84 -20.11
CA GLU A 124 14.09 7.26 -20.49
C GLU A 124 14.94 8.02 -19.46
#